data_AF-A0AAD0NHH3-F1
#
_entry.id   AF-A0AAD0NHH3-F1
#
_cell.length_a   1.000
_cell.length_b   1.000
_cell.length_c   1.000
_cell.angle_alpha   90.00
_cell.angle_beta   90.00
_cell.angle_gamma   90.00
#
_symmetry.space_group_name_H-M   'P 1'
#
loop_
_entity.id
_entity.type
_entity.pdbx_description
1 polymer ?
#
loop_
_entity_poly.entity_id
_entity_poly.type
_entity_poly.pdbx_seq_one_letter_code
_entity_poly.pdbx_strand_id
1 'polypeptide(L)'
;MNATTRTEGAAAQGAHAATASAAFDPTYVSSNGEAQLKGAGHAITVNGEDQSVKLAQEKKVSGSGPGTQFRGTSVAAAATPTRDGVDYLVTVDSVVGNRMKAGGFTQEDSTGARGRYRVSLPHGALDTDPTTVNPFDPQTIPKRGSVTLDGQHFTGTALEGRFRNIAIQSQVTEAQGASYRVDHLDDGRVRVTTGPNQAVEAFNGVGFAAGKLTAVAGRQDALGQSTVRTATFDLEQVDGRAAYQHFIDTGVMDAHTPGVQDLATAERLGMSSQTRLKVGVGDAFNLDMAGPRNSGDVVRVRHEDGSFTEQRSVEYSGNVPVSRFSAYGADGQEDIAQRRYQFQIDLRDHPHGEQIAGMVNAALTGNAAGDRGPLHAGVENTLVLDEPQMRALMERTQAMVKDNPMLGPDWRLLAEDGQGRPQQDVDAFAAALARNQGHSAYGLGERLFRVASAEGRELQPIAASVQSQALQDLPPPSPLLPQHDPRNEASPRHGLWLQTQGAVNSLDQAMGRQPDQASERLGMALLVAATHKGMDRVDQAVLSDDGRYAFAVQGEAHAADRQIARADTAQAVATPVADHVRELQQVPERAAPEAQVAQQREQEQVQQQETARSLAR
;
A
#
# COMPACT_ATOMS: atom_id res chain seq x y z
N MET A 1 -8.44 26.50 -0.82
CA MET A 1 -7.19 26.14 -1.53
C MET A 1 -6.71 24.70 -1.25
N ASN A 2 -7.54 23.80 -0.70
CA ASN A 2 -7.11 22.46 -0.26
C ASN A 2 -7.51 21.29 -1.20
N ALA A 3 -8.06 21.58 -2.38
CA ALA A 3 -8.52 20.53 -3.30
C ALA A 3 -7.42 20.10 -4.29
N THR A 4 -6.57 21.02 -4.73
CA THR A 4 -5.49 20.75 -5.70
C THR A 4 -4.33 19.96 -5.10
N THR A 5 -3.96 20.24 -3.85
CA THR A 5 -2.85 19.55 -3.15
C THR A 5 -3.15 18.07 -2.84
N ARG A 6 -4.43 17.69 -2.69
CA ARG A 6 -4.83 16.31 -2.42
C ARG A 6 -4.70 15.42 -3.66
N THR A 7 -4.99 15.97 -4.83
CA THR A 7 -4.91 15.25 -6.12
C THR A 7 -3.46 15.08 -6.57
N GLU A 8 -2.63 16.11 -6.40
CA GLU A 8 -1.18 16.03 -6.67
C GLU A 8 -0.47 15.05 -5.72
N GLY A 9 -0.85 15.04 -4.44
CA GLY A 9 -0.31 14.09 -3.46
C GLY A 9 -0.67 12.63 -3.74
N ALA A 10 -1.89 12.36 -4.21
CA ALA A 10 -2.31 11.01 -4.60
C ALA A 10 -1.63 10.53 -5.89
N ALA A 11 -1.46 11.42 -6.88
CA ALA A 11 -0.75 11.12 -8.12
C ALA A 11 0.74 10.82 -7.88
N ALA A 12 1.40 11.62 -7.03
CA ALA A 12 2.78 11.38 -6.62
C ALA A 12 2.94 10.05 -5.85
N GLN A 13 2.01 9.73 -4.95
CA GLN A 13 1.99 8.45 -4.23
C GLN A 13 1.81 7.24 -5.16
N GLY A 14 0.90 7.34 -6.15
CA GLY A 14 0.73 6.29 -7.17
C GLY A 14 1.97 6.08 -8.03
N ALA A 15 2.66 7.17 -8.42
CA ALA A 15 3.92 7.11 -9.17
C ALA A 15 5.05 6.47 -8.34
N HIS A 16 5.13 6.76 -7.04
CA HIS A 16 6.09 6.15 -6.13
C HIS A 16 5.86 4.65 -5.93
N ALA A 17 4.62 4.22 -5.72
CA ALA A 17 4.26 2.80 -5.61
C ALA A 17 4.52 2.03 -6.91
N ALA A 18 4.27 2.66 -8.07
CA ALA A 18 4.60 2.09 -9.37
C ALA A 18 6.12 1.98 -9.60
N THR A 19 6.91 2.92 -9.08
CA THR A 19 8.39 2.91 -9.17
C THR A 19 8.97 1.72 -8.42
N ALA A 20 8.47 1.42 -7.21
CA ALA A 20 8.96 0.33 -6.36
C ALA A 20 8.88 -1.06 -7.01
N SER A 21 7.86 -1.28 -7.83
CA SER A 21 7.56 -2.58 -8.45
C SER A 21 7.95 -2.67 -9.93
N ALA A 22 8.50 -1.59 -10.51
CA ALA A 22 8.74 -1.49 -11.96
C ALA A 22 9.89 -2.36 -12.50
N ALA A 23 10.77 -2.86 -11.64
CA ALA A 23 11.93 -3.66 -12.04
C ALA A 23 12.03 -4.96 -11.23
N PHE A 24 12.57 -6.00 -11.87
CA PHE A 24 12.85 -7.29 -11.21
C PHE A 24 13.84 -7.09 -10.07
N ASP A 25 13.66 -7.81 -8.96
CA ASP A 25 14.70 -7.94 -7.95
C ASP A 25 15.77 -8.95 -8.45
N PRO A 26 16.97 -8.49 -8.81
CA PRO A 26 18.06 -9.38 -9.22
C PRO A 26 18.66 -10.12 -8.03
N THR A 27 18.55 -9.57 -6.81
CA THR A 27 19.16 -10.18 -5.63
C THR A 27 18.25 -11.30 -5.15
N TYR A 28 18.33 -12.46 -5.83
CA TYR A 28 17.71 -13.71 -5.41
C TYR A 28 17.85 -13.83 -3.89
N VAL A 29 16.73 -13.67 -3.18
CA VAL A 29 16.73 -13.75 -1.72
C VAL A 29 16.98 -15.21 -1.39
N SER A 30 18.25 -15.58 -1.22
CA SER A 30 18.60 -16.84 -0.59
C SER A 30 17.93 -16.83 0.77
N SER A 31 17.10 -17.83 1.03
CA SER A 31 16.31 -17.96 2.26
C SER A 31 17.15 -17.66 3.51
N ASN A 32 16.58 -16.93 4.48
CA ASN A 32 17.27 -16.55 5.71
C ASN A 32 17.52 -17.74 6.67
N GLY A 33 17.11 -18.94 6.27
CA GLY A 33 17.61 -20.20 6.80
C GLY A 33 17.01 -21.36 6.02
N GLU A 34 17.83 -22.28 5.54
CA GLU A 34 17.34 -23.49 4.87
C GLU A 34 17.84 -24.73 5.59
N ALA A 35 16.91 -25.61 5.95
CA ALA A 35 17.21 -26.97 6.39
C ALA A 35 16.76 -27.93 5.29
N GLN A 36 17.71 -28.68 4.72
CA GLN A 36 17.43 -29.64 3.67
C GLN A 36 17.75 -31.06 4.12
N LEU A 37 16.78 -31.96 3.96
CA LEU A 37 16.88 -33.40 4.21
C LEU A 37 16.64 -34.17 2.90
N LYS A 38 17.58 -35.04 2.52
CA LYS A 38 17.48 -35.89 1.32
C LYS A 38 17.40 -37.37 1.68
N GLY A 39 16.44 -38.10 1.12
CA GLY A 39 16.30 -39.55 1.31
C GLY A 39 15.39 -40.22 0.27
N ALA A 40 15.78 -41.41 -0.22
CA ALA A 40 14.97 -42.30 -1.06
C ALA A 40 14.18 -41.62 -2.22
N GLY A 41 14.81 -40.74 -3.00
CA GLY A 41 14.15 -40.03 -4.12
C GLY A 41 13.26 -38.85 -3.71
N HIS A 42 13.33 -38.42 -2.45
CA HIS A 42 12.60 -37.28 -1.92
C HIS A 42 13.59 -36.28 -1.31
N ALA A 43 13.32 -35.00 -1.51
CA ALA A 43 13.99 -33.93 -0.78
C ALA A 43 12.94 -33.09 -0.07
N ILE A 44 13.13 -32.88 1.23
CA ILE A 44 12.33 -31.97 2.03
C ILE A 44 13.24 -30.77 2.33
N THR A 45 12.84 -29.60 1.86
CA THR A 45 13.47 -28.32 2.20
C THR A 45 12.49 -27.58 3.11
N VAL A 46 12.96 -27.15 4.27
CA VAL A 46 12.23 -26.26 5.18
C VAL A 46 12.93 -24.91 5.17
N ASN A 47 12.19 -23.85 4.85
CA ASN A 47 12.67 -22.48 4.97
C ASN A 47 12.24 -21.92 6.33
N GLY A 48 13.21 -21.40 7.09
CA GLY A 48 12.99 -20.93 8.46
C GLY A 48 12.24 -19.59 8.56
N GLU A 49 12.20 -18.80 7.47
CA GLU A 49 11.61 -17.45 7.48
C GLU A 49 10.10 -17.46 7.25
N ASP A 50 9.62 -18.24 6.29
CA ASP A 50 8.20 -18.35 5.92
C ASP A 50 7.57 -19.67 6.40
N GLN A 51 8.32 -20.49 7.14
CA GLN A 51 7.97 -21.87 7.54
C GLN A 51 7.53 -22.75 6.36
N SER A 52 7.92 -22.39 5.13
CA SER A 52 7.51 -23.14 3.95
C SER A 52 8.22 -24.48 3.90
N VAL A 53 7.45 -25.52 3.57
CA VAL A 53 7.97 -26.88 3.38
C VAL A 53 7.86 -27.21 1.89
N LYS A 54 9.00 -27.24 1.21
CA LYS A 54 9.10 -27.72 -0.16
C LYS A 54 9.33 -29.23 -0.14
N LEU A 55 8.35 -29.98 -0.63
CA LEU A 55 8.48 -31.42 -0.89
C LEU A 55 8.80 -31.64 -2.37
N ALA A 56 10.02 -32.05 -2.67
CA ALA A 56 10.41 -32.50 -4.00
C ALA A 56 10.33 -34.03 -4.05
N GLN A 57 9.57 -34.55 -5.01
CA GLN A 57 9.44 -35.99 -5.26
C GLN A 57 10.00 -36.34 -6.64
N GLU A 58 11.03 -37.18 -6.71
CA GLU A 58 11.45 -37.79 -7.96
C GLU A 58 10.46 -38.90 -8.34
N LYS A 59 9.62 -38.63 -9.34
CA LYS A 59 8.69 -39.62 -9.88
C LYS A 59 9.34 -40.36 -11.06
N LYS A 60 9.80 -41.59 -10.83
CA LYS A 60 10.04 -42.55 -11.93
C LYS A 60 8.69 -43.11 -12.39
N VAL A 61 8.28 -42.76 -13.60
CA VAL A 61 6.98 -43.16 -14.14
C VAL A 61 7.09 -44.53 -14.80
N SER A 62 6.39 -45.53 -14.27
CA SER A 62 6.17 -46.83 -14.91
C SER A 62 4.99 -46.74 -15.86
N GLY A 63 5.19 -46.97 -17.16
CA GLY A 63 4.10 -46.91 -18.15
C GLY A 63 3.52 -48.27 -18.53
N SER A 64 2.20 -48.43 -18.40
CA SER A 64 1.44 -49.56 -18.94
C SER A 64 0.77 -49.19 -20.27
N GLY A 65 1.08 -49.92 -21.35
CA GLY A 65 0.41 -49.82 -22.65
C GLY A 65 1.22 -50.46 -23.78
N PRO A 66 0.57 -51.12 -24.77
CA PRO A 66 1.27 -51.74 -25.89
C PRO A 66 1.52 -50.75 -27.03
N GLY A 67 2.79 -50.34 -27.23
CA GLY A 67 3.32 -49.88 -28.52
C GLY A 67 3.67 -48.39 -28.72
N THR A 68 4.89 -48.20 -29.25
CA THR A 68 5.37 -47.20 -30.25
C THR A 68 5.85 -45.78 -29.90
N GLN A 69 5.14 -44.92 -29.17
CA GLN A 69 5.68 -43.59 -28.84
C GLN A 69 4.81 -43.00 -27.72
N PHE A 70 5.39 -42.36 -26.70
CA PHE A 70 4.60 -41.67 -25.68
C PHE A 70 4.99 -40.20 -25.59
N ARG A 71 3.98 -39.36 -25.37
CA ARG A 71 4.10 -37.94 -25.06
C ARG A 71 3.28 -37.66 -23.81
N GLY A 72 3.90 -37.08 -22.80
CA GLY A 72 3.23 -36.70 -21.55
C GLY A 72 3.59 -35.28 -21.17
N THR A 73 2.59 -34.50 -20.74
CA THR A 73 2.81 -33.20 -20.11
C THR A 73 2.33 -33.30 -18.67
N SER A 74 3.15 -32.90 -17.70
CA SER A 74 2.74 -32.76 -16.31
C SER A 74 2.96 -31.34 -15.82
N VAL A 75 2.01 -30.82 -15.06
CA VAL A 75 2.09 -29.52 -14.41
C VAL A 75 1.98 -29.73 -12.90
N ALA A 76 2.85 -29.08 -12.14
CA ALA A 76 2.83 -29.10 -10.68
C ALA A 76 3.08 -27.70 -10.14
N ALA A 77 2.50 -27.37 -8.98
CA ALA A 77 2.74 -26.10 -8.29
C ALA A 77 3.24 -26.36 -6.86
N ALA A 78 4.22 -25.57 -6.42
CA ALA A 78 4.66 -25.53 -5.03
C ALA A 78 4.35 -24.16 -4.44
N ALA A 79 3.56 -24.12 -3.36
CA ALA A 79 3.11 -22.90 -2.71
C ALA A 79 4.10 -22.41 -1.66
N THR A 80 4.28 -21.10 -1.59
CA THR A 80 5.05 -20.38 -0.58
C THR A 80 4.17 -19.23 -0.09
N PRO A 81 3.64 -19.29 1.15
CA PRO A 81 2.88 -18.16 1.71
C PRO A 81 3.75 -16.91 1.73
N THR A 82 3.17 -15.77 1.37
CA THR A 82 3.84 -14.46 1.41
C THR A 82 3.01 -13.45 2.20
N ARG A 83 3.59 -12.29 2.46
CA ARG A 83 2.93 -11.16 3.13
C ARG A 83 1.61 -10.79 2.43
N ASP A 84 1.62 -10.73 1.11
CA ASP A 84 0.53 -10.17 0.31
C ASP A 84 -0.36 -11.26 -0.33
N GLY A 85 -0.04 -12.54 -0.11
CA GLY A 85 -0.80 -13.66 -0.63
C GLY A 85 0.00 -14.96 -0.63
N VAL A 86 0.06 -15.64 -1.78
CA VAL A 86 0.81 -16.90 -1.95
C VAL A 86 1.55 -16.89 -3.29
N ASP A 87 2.83 -17.21 -3.24
CA ASP A 87 3.67 -17.43 -4.41
C ASP A 87 3.71 -18.91 -4.76
N TYR A 88 3.36 -19.26 -5.99
CA TYR A 88 3.39 -20.61 -6.53
C TYR A 88 4.52 -20.74 -7.55
N LEU A 89 5.43 -21.69 -7.34
CA LEU A 89 6.36 -22.13 -8.38
C LEU A 89 5.70 -23.21 -9.22
N VAL A 90 5.29 -22.86 -10.43
CA VAL A 90 4.67 -23.78 -11.38
C VAL A 90 5.75 -24.41 -12.26
N THR A 91 5.78 -25.74 -12.30
CA THR A 91 6.70 -26.54 -13.11
C THR A 91 5.91 -27.28 -14.17
N VAL A 92 6.31 -27.12 -15.44
CA VAL A 92 5.73 -27.80 -16.59
C VAL A 92 6.78 -28.72 -17.18
N ASP A 93 6.52 -30.03 -17.17
CA ASP A 93 7.38 -31.04 -17.77
C ASP A 93 6.71 -31.59 -19.02
N SER A 94 7.41 -31.58 -20.15
CA SER A 94 6.99 -32.23 -21.39
C SER A 94 7.98 -33.34 -21.72
N VAL A 95 7.54 -34.59 -21.77
CA VAL A 95 8.39 -35.75 -22.06
C VAL A 95 7.91 -36.41 -23.35
N VAL A 96 8.85 -36.70 -24.25
CA VAL A 96 8.64 -37.51 -25.46
C VAL A 96 9.60 -38.69 -25.41
N GLY A 97 9.09 -39.91 -25.54
CA GLY A 97 9.94 -41.09 -25.51
C GLY A 97 9.47 -42.25 -26.39
N ASN A 98 10.43 -43.11 -26.72
CA ASN A 98 10.22 -44.35 -27.44
C ASN A 98 10.35 -45.51 -26.46
N ARG A 99 9.38 -46.42 -26.49
CA ARG A 99 9.41 -47.66 -25.70
C ARG A 99 9.54 -48.84 -26.66
N MET A 100 10.70 -49.49 -26.68
CA MET A 100 10.96 -50.71 -27.46
C MET A 100 10.86 -51.93 -26.54
N LYS A 101 10.04 -52.90 -26.93
CA LYS A 101 9.98 -54.23 -26.30
C LYS A 101 10.60 -55.24 -27.25
N ALA A 102 11.72 -55.84 -26.87
CA ALA A 102 12.37 -56.90 -27.62
C ALA A 102 12.88 -58.00 -26.67
N GLY A 103 12.45 -59.25 -26.89
CA GLY A 103 13.01 -60.42 -26.20
C GLY A 103 12.88 -60.41 -24.66
N GLY A 104 11.79 -59.90 -24.10
CA GLY A 104 11.61 -59.80 -22.64
C GLY A 104 12.26 -58.57 -22.00
N PHE A 105 13.03 -57.79 -22.77
CA PHE A 105 13.60 -56.52 -22.34
C PHE A 105 12.74 -55.35 -22.83
N THR A 106 12.55 -54.36 -21.95
CA THR A 106 11.90 -53.09 -22.29
C THR A 106 12.97 -52.00 -22.20
N GLN A 107 13.30 -51.38 -23.32
CA GLN A 107 14.17 -50.20 -23.40
C GLN A 107 13.29 -48.97 -23.62
N GLU A 108 13.49 -47.95 -22.79
CA GLU A 108 12.74 -46.70 -22.84
C GLU A 108 13.73 -45.54 -22.93
N ASP A 109 13.73 -44.83 -24.07
CA ASP A 109 14.50 -43.61 -24.29
C ASP A 109 13.52 -42.44 -24.29
N SER A 110 13.68 -41.50 -23.36
CA SER A 110 12.82 -40.32 -23.25
C SER A 110 13.63 -39.05 -23.13
N THR A 111 13.28 -38.06 -23.95
CA THR A 111 13.82 -36.70 -23.87
C THR A 111 12.68 -35.78 -23.46
N GLY A 112 12.93 -34.89 -22.49
CA GLY A 112 11.92 -33.95 -22.04
C GLY A 112 12.46 -32.55 -21.81
N ALA A 113 11.56 -31.57 -21.92
CA ALA A 113 11.81 -30.18 -21.62
C ALA A 113 11.02 -29.79 -20.37
N ARG A 114 11.68 -29.07 -19.47
CA ARG A 114 11.11 -28.56 -18.23
C ARG A 114 11.05 -27.05 -18.31
N GLY A 115 9.88 -26.47 -18.04
CA GLY A 115 9.62 -25.05 -17.88
C GLY A 115 9.27 -24.71 -16.42
N ARG A 116 9.69 -23.54 -15.91
CA ARG A 116 9.30 -23.08 -14.56
C ARG A 116 8.97 -21.60 -14.53
N TYR A 117 7.82 -21.24 -13.98
CA TYR A 117 7.42 -19.85 -13.76
C TYR A 117 6.80 -19.67 -12.38
N ARG A 118 6.83 -18.43 -11.88
CA ARG A 118 6.23 -18.04 -10.60
C ARG A 118 4.89 -17.37 -10.85
N VAL A 119 3.87 -17.77 -10.09
CA VAL A 119 2.55 -17.12 -10.05
C VAL A 119 2.35 -16.57 -8.65
N SER A 120 2.08 -15.28 -8.52
CA SER A 120 1.81 -14.65 -7.22
C SER A 120 0.34 -14.30 -7.18
N LEU A 121 -0.40 -14.87 -6.21
CA LEU A 121 -1.84 -14.65 -6.04
C LEU A 121 -2.12 -13.89 -4.75
N PRO A 122 -2.95 -12.83 -4.77
CA PRO A 122 -3.34 -12.12 -3.56
C PRO A 122 -4.28 -12.97 -2.68
N HIS A 123 -4.39 -12.64 -1.38
CA HIS A 123 -5.30 -13.33 -0.44
C HIS A 123 -6.75 -13.44 -0.93
N GLY A 124 -7.22 -12.46 -1.70
CA GLY A 124 -8.58 -12.44 -2.27
C GLY A 124 -8.80 -13.33 -3.50
N ALA A 125 -7.76 -14.01 -4.02
CA ALA A 125 -7.82 -14.82 -5.24
C ALA A 125 -7.22 -16.24 -5.05
N LEU A 126 -7.15 -16.73 -3.81
CA LEU A 126 -6.57 -18.03 -3.46
C LEU A 126 -7.42 -19.24 -3.92
N ASP A 127 -8.63 -18.99 -4.43
CA ASP A 127 -9.48 -19.97 -5.10
C ASP A 127 -9.04 -20.27 -6.54
N THR A 128 -8.16 -19.45 -7.11
CA THR A 128 -7.59 -19.67 -8.45
C THR A 128 -6.59 -20.83 -8.44
N ASP A 129 -6.76 -21.80 -9.36
CA ASP A 129 -5.77 -22.87 -9.53
C ASP A 129 -4.50 -22.32 -10.24
N PRO A 130 -3.34 -22.26 -9.55
CA PRO A 130 -2.13 -21.68 -10.09
C PRO A 130 -1.58 -22.42 -11.32
N THR A 131 -1.95 -23.69 -11.51
CA THR A 131 -1.50 -24.48 -12.68
C THR A 131 -2.24 -24.13 -13.97
N THR A 132 -3.34 -23.37 -13.86
CA THR A 132 -4.13 -22.88 -15.01
C THR A 132 -3.70 -21.50 -15.48
N VAL A 133 -2.90 -20.78 -14.68
CA VAL A 133 -2.43 -19.43 -15.00
C VAL A 133 -1.39 -19.48 -16.10
N ASN A 134 -1.66 -18.82 -17.22
CA ASN A 134 -0.79 -18.77 -18.38
C ASN A 134 -0.04 -17.43 -18.43
N PRO A 135 1.30 -17.42 -18.43
CA PRO A 135 2.05 -16.18 -18.43
C PRO A 135 1.92 -15.29 -19.68
N PHE A 136 1.49 -15.84 -20.80
CA PHE A 136 1.31 -15.10 -22.06
C PHE A 136 -0.16 -14.82 -22.36
N ASP A 137 -1.07 -15.21 -21.45
CA ASP A 137 -2.49 -14.90 -21.53
C ASP A 137 -2.93 -14.22 -20.22
N PRO A 138 -2.96 -12.89 -20.20
CA PRO A 138 -3.18 -12.12 -18.99
C PRO A 138 -4.61 -12.26 -18.44
N GLN A 139 -5.57 -12.74 -19.25
CA GLN A 139 -6.93 -12.98 -18.79
C GLN A 139 -7.02 -14.16 -17.80
N THR A 140 -6.00 -15.02 -17.79
CA THR A 140 -5.89 -16.13 -16.82
C THR A 140 -5.31 -15.69 -15.48
N ILE A 141 -4.78 -14.47 -15.39
CA ILE A 141 -4.22 -13.90 -14.16
C ILE A 141 -5.35 -13.15 -13.45
N PRO A 142 -5.68 -13.44 -12.19
CA PRO A 142 -6.69 -12.66 -11.47
C PRO A 142 -6.20 -11.24 -11.18
N LYS A 143 -7.10 -10.29 -10.92
CA LYS A 143 -6.73 -8.92 -10.52
C LYS A 143 -5.82 -8.94 -9.30
N ARG A 144 -4.81 -8.06 -9.30
CA ARG A 144 -3.67 -8.02 -8.36
C ARG A 144 -2.76 -9.25 -8.37
N GLY A 145 -3.04 -10.23 -9.24
CA GLY A 145 -2.16 -11.36 -9.49
C GLY A 145 -1.02 -10.98 -10.42
N SER A 146 0.07 -11.73 -10.35
CA SER A 146 1.21 -11.57 -11.25
C SER A 146 1.81 -12.90 -11.66
N VAL A 147 2.47 -12.90 -12.81
CA VAL A 147 3.22 -14.06 -13.30
C VAL A 147 4.60 -13.61 -13.72
N THR A 148 5.65 -14.34 -13.30
CA THR A 148 7.05 -14.04 -13.60
C THR A 148 7.77 -15.26 -14.20
N LEU A 149 8.54 -15.04 -15.25
CA LEU A 149 9.32 -16.01 -15.99
C LEU A 149 10.78 -15.59 -15.99
N ASP A 150 11.65 -16.56 -15.69
CA ASP A 150 13.09 -16.44 -15.92
C ASP A 150 13.49 -17.35 -17.09
N GLY A 151 14.12 -16.76 -18.11
CA GLY A 151 14.52 -17.41 -19.35
C GLY A 151 15.50 -18.59 -19.19
N GLN A 152 16.22 -18.70 -18.08
CA GLN A 152 17.18 -19.80 -17.86
C GLN A 152 16.54 -21.20 -17.72
N HIS A 153 15.21 -21.27 -17.74
CA HIS A 153 14.47 -22.50 -17.42
C HIS A 153 13.54 -23.01 -18.53
N PHE A 154 13.73 -22.64 -19.81
CA PHE A 154 12.70 -22.94 -20.84
C PHE A 154 13.18 -23.60 -22.13
N THR A 155 14.43 -24.05 -22.23
CA THR A 155 14.96 -24.72 -23.42
C THR A 155 14.14 -25.99 -23.76
N GLY A 156 13.61 -26.07 -24.98
CA GLY A 156 12.82 -27.20 -25.51
C GLY A 156 11.31 -27.20 -25.20
N THR A 157 10.76 -26.17 -24.54
CA THR A 157 9.33 -26.12 -24.16
C THR A 157 8.45 -25.43 -25.22
N ALA A 158 7.12 -25.65 -25.18
CA ALA A 158 6.18 -24.94 -26.06
C ALA A 158 6.15 -23.41 -25.83
N LEU A 159 6.59 -22.96 -24.65
CA LEU A 159 6.68 -21.56 -24.25
C LEU A 159 7.95 -20.87 -24.79
N GLU A 160 8.94 -21.66 -25.20
CA GLU A 160 10.25 -21.18 -25.65
C GLU A 160 10.16 -20.31 -26.91
N GLY A 161 9.24 -20.60 -27.83
CA GLY A 161 9.07 -19.84 -29.07
C GLY A 161 8.66 -18.38 -28.82
N ARG A 162 7.62 -18.17 -27.99
CA ARG A 162 7.14 -16.82 -27.63
C ARG A 162 8.13 -16.09 -26.74
N PHE A 163 8.70 -16.80 -25.76
CA PHE A 163 9.71 -16.22 -24.89
C PHE A 163 10.97 -15.80 -25.66
N ARG A 164 11.42 -16.58 -26.65
CA ARG A 164 12.56 -16.21 -27.51
C ARG A 164 12.32 -14.91 -28.24
N ASN A 165 11.13 -14.67 -28.79
CA ASN A 165 10.83 -13.43 -29.49
C ASN A 165 11.00 -12.21 -28.57
N ILE A 166 10.56 -12.32 -27.31
CA ILE A 166 10.71 -11.28 -26.28
C ILE A 166 12.18 -11.12 -25.85
N ALA A 167 12.89 -12.22 -25.63
CA ALA A 167 14.28 -12.22 -25.14
C ALA A 167 15.31 -11.73 -26.18
N ILE A 168 15.09 -12.03 -27.47
CA ILE A 168 16.02 -11.68 -28.57
C ILE A 168 16.14 -10.17 -28.74
N GLN A 169 15.03 -9.42 -28.67
CA GLN A 169 15.07 -7.96 -28.82
C GLN A 169 15.84 -7.27 -27.70
N SER A 170 15.88 -7.88 -26.51
CA SER A 170 16.59 -7.34 -25.35
C SER A 170 18.12 -7.56 -25.41
N GLN A 171 18.66 -8.11 -26.51
CA GLN A 171 20.10 -8.39 -26.73
C GLN A 171 20.76 -9.23 -25.62
N VAL A 172 19.99 -10.10 -24.98
CA VAL A 172 20.44 -10.90 -23.83
C VAL A 172 21.18 -12.14 -24.32
N THR A 173 22.40 -12.38 -23.83
CA THR A 173 23.11 -13.65 -24.05
C THR A 173 22.52 -14.75 -23.15
N GLU A 174 22.59 -16.03 -23.51
CA GLU A 174 22.03 -17.15 -22.70
C GLU A 174 22.51 -17.13 -21.22
N ALA A 175 23.67 -16.53 -20.94
CA ALA A 175 24.23 -16.40 -19.59
C ALA A 175 23.59 -15.30 -18.73
N GLN A 176 22.88 -14.32 -19.32
CA GLN A 176 22.49 -13.07 -18.66
C GLN A 176 21.04 -13.02 -18.14
N GLY A 177 20.24 -14.08 -18.33
CA GLY A 177 18.87 -14.18 -17.79
C GLY A 177 17.90 -13.12 -18.36
N ALA A 178 17.06 -13.49 -19.32
CA ALA A 178 15.95 -12.62 -19.72
C ALA A 178 14.80 -12.81 -18.72
N SER A 179 14.27 -11.72 -18.17
CA SER A 179 13.11 -11.76 -17.28
C SER A 179 11.87 -11.21 -17.97
N TYR A 180 10.73 -11.80 -17.66
CA TYR A 180 9.42 -11.39 -18.17
C TYR A 180 8.39 -11.48 -17.04
N ARG A 181 7.58 -10.45 -16.87
CA ARG A 181 6.53 -10.36 -15.86
C ARG A 181 5.30 -9.71 -16.42
N VAL A 182 4.16 -10.21 -15.97
CA VAL A 182 2.84 -9.63 -16.22
C VAL A 182 2.16 -9.41 -14.90
N ASP A 183 1.68 -8.19 -14.68
CA ASP A 183 0.86 -7.81 -13.54
C ASP A 183 -0.54 -7.44 -14.04
N HIS A 184 -1.57 -8.05 -13.44
CA HIS A 184 -2.95 -7.62 -13.64
C HIS A 184 -3.29 -6.58 -12.57
N LEU A 185 -3.39 -5.32 -12.98
CA LEU A 185 -3.58 -4.19 -12.09
C LEU A 185 -5.01 -4.16 -11.51
N ASP A 186 -5.19 -3.42 -10.41
CA ASP A 186 -6.49 -3.23 -9.74
C ASP A 186 -7.56 -2.67 -10.67
N ASP A 187 -7.17 -1.71 -11.51
CA ASP A 187 -8.03 -1.04 -12.49
C ASP A 187 -8.38 -1.94 -13.70
N GLY A 188 -7.87 -3.17 -13.76
CA GLY A 188 -8.13 -4.14 -14.85
C GLY A 188 -7.17 -4.01 -16.03
N ARG A 189 -6.27 -3.03 -16.03
CA ARG A 189 -5.20 -2.94 -17.04
C ARG A 189 -4.11 -3.97 -16.75
N VAL A 190 -3.30 -4.25 -17.77
CA VAL A 190 -2.22 -5.22 -17.69
C VAL A 190 -0.90 -4.52 -17.90
N ARG A 191 0.03 -4.66 -16.94
CA ARG A 191 1.39 -4.17 -17.07
C ARG A 191 2.31 -5.32 -17.43
N VAL A 192 3.16 -5.11 -18.43
CA VAL A 192 4.21 -6.05 -18.81
C VAL A 192 5.57 -5.42 -18.52
N THR A 193 6.46 -6.22 -17.96
CA THR A 193 7.85 -5.83 -17.69
C THR A 193 8.79 -6.89 -18.25
N THR A 194 9.76 -6.48 -19.06
CA THR A 194 10.73 -7.42 -19.63
C THR A 194 12.08 -6.79 -19.91
N GLY A 195 13.14 -7.58 -19.75
CA GLY A 195 14.51 -7.17 -20.03
C GLY A 195 15.56 -8.05 -19.36
N PRO A 196 16.85 -7.73 -19.52
CA PRO A 196 17.94 -8.40 -18.81
C PRO A 196 17.85 -8.23 -17.29
N ASN A 197 18.18 -9.31 -16.58
CA ASN A 197 18.24 -9.34 -15.12
C ASN A 197 19.43 -10.22 -14.66
N GLN A 198 20.42 -9.62 -14.02
CA GLN A 198 21.68 -10.28 -13.67
C GLN A 198 22.01 -10.12 -12.20
N ALA A 199 22.60 -11.16 -11.62
CA ALA A 199 23.05 -11.17 -10.25
C ALA A 199 24.41 -11.84 -10.11
N VAL A 200 25.26 -11.25 -9.28
CA VAL A 200 26.54 -11.82 -8.86
C VAL A 200 26.49 -12.00 -7.35
N GLU A 201 26.70 -13.23 -6.90
CA GLU A 201 26.85 -13.55 -5.48
C GLU A 201 28.28 -14.00 -5.19
N ALA A 202 28.85 -13.50 -4.10
CA ALA A 202 30.16 -13.88 -3.62
C ALA A 202 30.06 -14.33 -2.15
N PHE A 203 30.48 -15.56 -1.87
CA PHE A 203 30.58 -16.08 -0.50
C PHE A 203 32.05 -16.20 -0.08
N ASN A 204 32.43 -15.43 0.94
CA ASN A 204 33.75 -15.45 1.54
C ASN A 204 33.65 -16.09 2.93
N GLY A 205 34.05 -17.35 3.06
CA GLY A 205 33.94 -18.09 4.32
C GLY A 205 35.20 -18.85 4.67
N VAL A 206 35.41 -19.03 5.98
CA VAL A 206 36.43 -19.89 6.56
C VAL A 206 35.72 -21.05 7.22
N GLY A 207 36.19 -22.27 6.97
CA GLY A 207 35.55 -23.46 7.49
C GLY A 207 36.53 -24.60 7.75
N PHE A 208 36.02 -25.62 8.41
CA PHE A 208 36.72 -26.88 8.61
C PHE A 208 35.91 -28.03 8.02
N ALA A 209 36.62 -29.07 7.59
CA ALA A 209 36.05 -30.32 7.13
C ALA A 209 36.69 -31.46 7.92
N ALA A 210 35.87 -32.32 8.53
CA ALA A 210 36.31 -33.48 9.29
C ALA A 210 35.40 -34.68 8.99
N GLY A 211 35.89 -35.62 8.17
CA GLY A 211 35.10 -36.74 7.71
C GLY A 211 33.91 -36.28 6.86
N LYS A 212 32.68 -36.56 7.33
CA LYS A 212 31.43 -36.12 6.67
C LYS A 212 30.93 -34.77 7.17
N LEU A 213 31.55 -34.21 8.22
CA LEU A 213 31.12 -32.93 8.79
C LEU A 213 31.86 -31.78 8.08
N THR A 214 31.10 -30.79 7.63
CA THR A 214 31.61 -29.50 7.17
C THR A 214 30.96 -28.39 7.97
N ALA A 215 31.72 -27.37 8.31
CA ALA A 215 31.19 -26.14 8.89
C ALA A 215 31.96 -24.96 8.31
N VAL A 216 31.26 -24.03 7.68
CA VAL A 216 31.82 -22.86 7.02
C VAL A 216 31.08 -21.62 7.52
N ALA A 217 31.80 -20.72 8.19
CA ALA A 217 31.29 -19.42 8.60
C ALA A 217 31.86 -18.35 7.67
N GLY A 218 31.01 -17.45 7.21
CA GLY A 218 31.45 -16.44 6.24
C GLY A 218 30.47 -15.31 6.04
N ARG A 219 30.78 -14.48 5.04
CA ARG A 219 29.91 -13.41 4.56
C ARG A 219 29.51 -13.68 3.13
N GLN A 220 28.23 -13.50 2.84
CA GLN A 220 27.68 -13.52 1.49
C GLN A 220 27.36 -12.09 1.08
N ASP A 221 27.97 -11.65 -0.02
CA ASP A 221 27.72 -10.36 -0.64
C ASP A 221 27.02 -10.63 -1.99
N ALA A 222 25.96 -9.87 -2.30
CA ALA A 222 25.25 -9.97 -3.56
C ALA A 222 25.13 -8.59 -4.20
N LEU A 223 25.37 -8.53 -5.51
CA LEU A 223 25.15 -7.37 -6.36
C LEU A 223 24.29 -7.80 -7.53
N GLY A 224 23.17 -7.11 -7.72
CA GLY A 224 22.26 -7.40 -8.79
C GLY A 224 21.93 -6.15 -9.59
N GLN A 225 21.76 -6.32 -10.90
CA GLN A 225 21.37 -5.27 -11.83
C GLN A 225 20.25 -5.75 -12.74
N SER A 226 19.24 -4.92 -12.92
CA SER A 226 18.13 -5.15 -13.86
C SER A 226 17.92 -3.90 -14.70
N THR A 227 17.74 -4.06 -16.00
CA THR A 227 17.35 -2.97 -16.91
C THR A 227 16.22 -3.47 -17.78
N VAL A 228 15.01 -3.01 -17.54
CA VAL A 228 13.80 -3.55 -18.14
C VAL A 228 12.96 -2.46 -18.79
N ARG A 229 12.20 -2.84 -19.81
CA ARG A 229 11.15 -2.01 -20.38
C ARG A 229 9.82 -2.43 -19.77
N THR A 230 8.97 -1.44 -19.49
CA THR A 230 7.62 -1.65 -18.96
C THR A 230 6.60 -0.92 -19.82
N ALA A 231 5.43 -1.52 -20.03
CA ALA A 231 4.29 -0.89 -20.70
C ALA A 231 2.97 -1.39 -20.10
N THR A 232 1.95 -0.54 -20.13
CA THR A 232 0.59 -0.87 -19.71
C THR A 232 -0.31 -1.02 -20.94
N PHE A 233 -1.20 -2.01 -20.90
CA PHE A 233 -2.17 -2.32 -21.95
C PHE A 233 -3.58 -2.38 -21.33
N ASP A 234 -4.53 -1.71 -21.96
CA ASP A 234 -5.96 -1.82 -21.62
C ASP A 234 -6.61 -2.89 -22.52
N LEU A 235 -6.83 -4.08 -21.96
CA LEU A 235 -7.37 -5.22 -22.72
C LEU A 235 -8.88 -5.15 -22.93
N GLU A 236 -9.58 -4.18 -22.35
CA GLU A 236 -10.99 -3.92 -22.69
C GLU A 236 -11.09 -3.22 -24.05
N GLN A 237 -10.03 -2.50 -24.45
CA GLN A 237 -9.94 -1.82 -25.74
C GLN A 237 -9.40 -2.73 -26.85
N VAL A 238 -9.91 -2.54 -28.08
CA VAL A 238 -9.46 -3.29 -29.27
C VAL A 238 -7.98 -3.04 -29.53
N ASP A 239 -7.55 -1.77 -29.45
CA ASP A 239 -6.15 -1.38 -29.70
C ASP A 239 -5.22 -1.96 -28.64
N GLY A 240 -5.61 -1.96 -27.36
CA GLY A 240 -4.80 -2.55 -26.29
C GLY A 240 -4.63 -4.07 -26.43
N ARG A 241 -5.67 -4.80 -26.85
CA ARG A 241 -5.56 -6.24 -27.18
C ARG A 241 -4.63 -6.48 -28.37
N ALA A 242 -4.75 -5.67 -29.43
CA ALA A 242 -3.91 -5.79 -30.61
C ALA A 242 -2.44 -5.50 -30.29
N ALA A 243 -2.17 -4.46 -29.48
CA ALA A 243 -0.84 -4.09 -29.03
C ALA A 243 -0.20 -5.18 -28.14
N TYR A 244 -0.96 -5.73 -27.19
CA TYR A 244 -0.49 -6.83 -26.34
C TYR A 244 -0.15 -8.06 -27.19
N GLN A 245 -1.03 -8.45 -28.11
CA GLN A 245 -0.79 -9.59 -29.00
C GLN A 245 0.45 -9.37 -29.89
N HIS A 246 0.60 -8.18 -30.47
CA HIS A 246 1.79 -7.82 -31.25
C HIS A 246 3.07 -7.92 -30.42
N PHE A 247 3.04 -7.43 -29.17
CA PHE A 247 4.15 -7.57 -28.25
C PHE A 247 4.48 -9.05 -27.94
N ILE A 248 3.49 -9.89 -27.66
CA ILE A 248 3.71 -11.33 -27.40
C ILE A 248 4.34 -12.04 -28.61
N ASP A 249 3.94 -11.64 -29.82
CA ASP A 249 4.42 -12.25 -31.05
C ASP A 249 5.82 -11.76 -31.45
N THR A 250 6.16 -10.50 -31.15
CA THR A 250 7.39 -9.85 -31.67
C THR A 250 8.42 -9.47 -30.61
N GLY A 251 8.02 -9.34 -29.35
CA GLY A 251 8.80 -8.75 -28.26
C GLY A 251 8.78 -7.22 -28.20
N VAL A 252 8.20 -6.55 -29.21
CA VAL A 252 8.36 -5.10 -29.40
C VAL A 252 7.33 -4.30 -28.61
N MET A 253 7.82 -3.36 -27.80
CA MET A 253 7.04 -2.27 -27.21
C MET A 253 7.48 -0.93 -27.80
N ASP A 254 6.55 -0.22 -28.44
CA ASP A 254 6.77 1.07 -29.10
C ASP A 254 5.66 2.06 -28.70
N ALA A 255 6.05 3.27 -28.27
CA ALA A 255 5.13 4.29 -27.77
C ALA A 255 4.15 4.83 -28.84
N HIS A 256 4.48 4.69 -30.13
CA HIS A 256 3.63 5.12 -31.24
C HIS A 256 2.60 4.05 -31.65
N THR A 257 2.68 2.85 -31.07
CA THR A 257 1.69 1.80 -31.35
C THR A 257 0.40 2.09 -30.57
N PRO A 258 -0.76 2.24 -31.24
CA PRO A 258 -2.03 2.44 -30.55
C PRO A 258 -2.29 1.31 -29.55
N GLY A 259 -2.69 1.67 -28.32
CA GLY A 259 -2.95 0.71 -27.24
C GLY A 259 -1.77 0.45 -26.29
N VAL A 260 -0.56 0.93 -26.62
CA VAL A 260 0.58 0.95 -25.68
C VAL A 260 0.52 2.21 -24.83
N GLN A 261 0.52 2.05 -23.50
CA GLN A 261 0.48 3.15 -22.53
C GLN A 261 1.65 3.03 -21.55
N ASP A 262 1.97 4.13 -20.86
CA ASP A 262 2.96 4.18 -19.77
C ASP A 262 4.31 3.52 -20.11
N LEU A 263 4.75 3.62 -21.37
CA LEU A 263 6.03 3.04 -21.79
C LEU A 263 7.17 3.73 -21.02
N ALA A 264 7.98 2.92 -20.35
CA ALA A 264 9.11 3.40 -19.57
C ALA A 264 10.24 2.37 -19.54
N THR A 265 11.44 2.85 -19.17
CA THR A 265 12.58 2.00 -18.87
C THR A 265 12.85 2.06 -17.36
N ALA A 266 12.86 0.90 -16.71
CA ALA A 266 13.18 0.77 -15.29
C ALA A 266 14.56 0.14 -15.11
N GLU A 267 15.42 0.81 -14.35
CA GLU A 267 16.73 0.34 -13.95
C GLU A 267 16.72 0.06 -12.45
N ARG A 268 17.28 -1.08 -12.04
CA ARG A 268 17.43 -1.41 -10.63
C ARG A 268 18.85 -1.88 -10.35
N LEU A 269 19.43 -1.35 -9.28
CA LEU A 269 20.70 -1.78 -8.71
C LEU A 269 20.45 -2.19 -7.26
N GLY A 270 20.52 -3.49 -7.01
CA GLY A 270 20.34 -4.08 -5.69
C GLY A 270 21.68 -4.55 -5.12
N MET A 271 21.91 -4.30 -3.84
CA MET A 271 23.06 -4.82 -3.11
C MET A 271 22.62 -5.39 -1.77
N SER A 272 23.24 -6.49 -1.36
CA SER A 272 23.06 -7.00 0.00
C SER A 272 24.33 -7.64 0.53
N SER A 273 24.45 -7.61 1.86
CA SER A 273 25.54 -8.25 2.59
C SER A 273 24.98 -8.88 3.85
N GLN A 274 25.32 -10.15 4.08
CA GLN A 274 24.82 -10.91 5.21
C GLN A 274 25.86 -11.92 5.71
N THR A 275 25.89 -12.15 7.02
CA THR A 275 26.70 -13.24 7.59
C THR A 275 25.98 -14.57 7.37
N ARG A 276 26.70 -15.65 7.07
CA ARG A 276 26.14 -17.00 6.95
C ARG A 276 26.97 -18.05 7.66
N LEU A 277 26.29 -19.04 8.21
CA LEU A 277 26.87 -20.26 8.76
C LEU A 277 26.28 -21.46 8.03
N LYS A 278 27.13 -22.17 7.28
CA LYS A 278 26.77 -23.38 6.53
C LYS A 278 27.33 -24.61 7.24
N VAL A 279 26.47 -25.54 7.62
CA VAL A 279 26.83 -26.80 8.27
C VAL A 279 26.31 -27.97 7.45
N GLY A 280 27.19 -28.89 7.06
CA GLY A 280 26.86 -30.09 6.29
C GLY A 280 27.25 -31.37 7.03
N VAL A 281 26.41 -32.40 6.93
CA VAL A 281 26.71 -33.75 7.43
C VAL A 281 26.48 -34.78 6.31
N GLY A 282 27.54 -35.06 5.55
CA GLY A 282 27.49 -35.85 4.31
C GLY A 282 26.61 -35.18 3.25
N ASP A 283 26.00 -35.99 2.38
CA ASP A 283 25.10 -35.49 1.33
C ASP A 283 23.62 -35.39 1.77
N ALA A 284 23.32 -35.90 2.97
CA ALA A 284 21.95 -36.13 3.43
C ALA A 284 21.35 -34.95 4.20
N PHE A 285 22.17 -34.14 4.86
CA PHE A 285 21.74 -33.04 5.71
C PHE A 285 22.61 -31.80 5.48
N ASN A 286 21.96 -30.67 5.17
CA ASN A 286 22.58 -29.36 5.09
C ASN A 286 21.73 -28.34 5.85
N LEU A 287 22.40 -27.48 6.62
CA LEU A 287 21.83 -26.35 7.32
C LEU A 287 22.57 -25.08 6.89
N ASP A 288 21.86 -24.10 6.35
CA ASP A 288 22.38 -22.75 6.08
C ASP A 288 21.64 -21.77 6.98
N MET A 289 22.36 -21.06 7.84
CA MET A 289 21.80 -20.06 8.76
C MET A 289 22.28 -18.67 8.36
N ALA A 290 21.35 -17.74 8.13
CA ALA A 290 21.69 -16.34 7.90
C ALA A 290 21.71 -15.54 9.22
N GLY A 291 22.66 -14.63 9.33
CA GLY A 291 22.69 -13.59 10.37
C GLY A 291 22.12 -12.26 9.86
N PRO A 292 22.34 -11.16 10.60
CA PRO A 292 22.08 -9.79 10.18
C PRO A 292 22.33 -9.51 8.69
N ARG A 293 21.29 -9.06 7.98
CA ARG A 293 21.36 -8.62 6.58
C ARG A 293 21.33 -7.10 6.52
N ASN A 294 22.20 -6.54 5.69
CA ASN A 294 22.09 -5.16 5.23
C ASN A 294 21.78 -5.20 3.74
N SER A 295 20.84 -4.38 3.30
CA SER A 295 20.48 -4.25 1.90
C SER A 295 20.37 -2.78 1.50
N GLY A 296 20.63 -2.53 0.23
CA GLY A 296 20.44 -1.25 -0.41
C GLY A 296 19.92 -1.47 -1.81
N ASP A 297 19.00 -0.62 -2.24
CA ASP A 297 18.37 -0.72 -3.53
C ASP A 297 18.19 0.67 -4.15
N VAL A 298 18.41 0.76 -5.45
CA VAL A 298 18.08 1.95 -6.23
C VAL A 298 17.26 1.52 -7.42
N VAL A 299 16.01 1.98 -7.52
CA VAL A 299 15.15 1.82 -8.69
C VAL A 299 14.97 3.17 -9.37
N ARG A 300 15.16 3.23 -10.67
CA ARG A 300 14.91 4.42 -11.49
C ARG A 300 13.97 4.08 -12.63
N VAL A 301 12.89 4.83 -12.80
CA VAL A 301 11.95 4.65 -13.91
C VAL A 301 11.98 5.90 -14.78
N ARG A 302 12.45 5.76 -16.01
CA ARG A 302 12.55 6.84 -17.00
C ARG A 302 11.43 6.70 -18.03
N HIS A 303 10.69 7.79 -18.23
CA HIS A 303 9.64 7.89 -19.24
C HIS A 303 10.19 8.40 -20.58
N GLU A 304 9.40 8.23 -21.65
CA GLU A 304 9.79 8.65 -23.01
C GLU A 304 10.00 10.17 -23.15
N ASP A 305 9.37 10.98 -22.29
CA ASP A 305 9.58 12.43 -22.25
C ASP A 305 10.92 12.85 -21.61
N GLY A 306 11.71 11.90 -21.13
CA GLY A 306 13.00 12.10 -20.49
C GLY A 306 12.95 12.31 -18.98
N SER A 307 11.76 12.56 -18.42
CA SER A 307 11.55 12.62 -16.97
C SER A 307 11.78 11.27 -16.31
N PHE A 308 12.11 11.26 -15.03
CA PHE A 308 12.28 10.01 -14.30
C PHE A 308 11.95 10.12 -12.82
N THR A 309 11.48 9.01 -12.24
CA THR A 309 11.38 8.84 -10.80
C THR A 309 12.53 7.96 -10.29
N GLU A 310 12.90 8.15 -9.04
CA GLU A 310 13.93 7.36 -8.37
C GLU A 310 13.45 6.96 -6.97
N GLN A 311 13.64 5.69 -6.62
CA GLN A 311 13.52 5.18 -5.28
C GLN A 311 14.90 4.72 -4.81
N ARG A 312 15.29 5.12 -3.60
CA ARG A 312 16.47 4.60 -2.91
C ARG A 312 16.03 4.00 -1.59
N SER A 313 16.27 2.73 -1.39
CA SER A 313 15.89 2.02 -0.18
C SER A 313 17.12 1.46 0.53
N VAL A 314 17.12 1.52 1.85
CA VAL A 314 18.13 0.83 2.66
C VAL A 314 17.46 0.15 3.84
N GLU A 315 17.98 -1.02 4.18
CA GLU A 315 17.59 -1.78 5.36
C GLU A 315 18.85 -2.24 6.08
N TYR A 316 18.88 -1.99 7.38
CA TYR A 316 20.01 -2.34 8.24
C TYR A 316 19.53 -3.29 9.33
N SER A 317 19.83 -4.58 9.20
CA SER A 317 19.63 -5.65 10.19
C SER A 317 18.62 -5.35 11.30
N GLY A 318 17.34 -5.58 11.05
CA GLY A 318 16.28 -5.47 12.06
C GLY A 318 15.86 -4.04 12.42
N ASN A 319 16.51 -3.01 11.87
CA ASN A 319 16.01 -1.64 11.92
C ASN A 319 14.83 -1.47 10.96
N VAL A 320 14.06 -0.41 11.18
CA VAL A 320 13.00 0.05 10.28
C VAL A 320 13.61 0.42 8.92
N PRO A 321 13.17 -0.21 7.81
CA PRO A 321 13.58 0.15 6.47
C PRO A 321 13.21 1.61 6.16
N VAL A 322 14.08 2.29 5.42
CA VAL A 322 13.78 3.63 4.88
C VAL A 322 13.85 3.62 3.37
N SER A 323 12.89 4.29 2.73
CA SER A 323 12.88 4.56 1.30
C SER A 323 12.79 6.06 1.05
N ARG A 324 13.70 6.59 0.22
CA ARG A 324 13.59 7.92 -0.37
C ARG A 324 12.99 7.80 -1.76
N PHE A 325 11.98 8.61 -2.03
CA PHE A 325 11.40 8.77 -3.36
C PHE A 325 11.67 10.17 -3.88
N SER A 326 12.01 10.26 -5.16
CA SER A 326 12.32 11.51 -5.86
C SER A 326 11.75 11.50 -7.28
N ALA A 327 11.42 12.67 -7.79
CA ALA A 327 10.99 12.89 -9.17
C ALA A 327 11.91 13.93 -9.82
N TYR A 328 12.23 13.73 -11.09
CA TYR A 328 13.14 14.56 -11.85
C TYR A 328 12.51 14.94 -13.19
N GLY A 329 12.70 16.20 -13.59
CA GLY A 329 12.32 16.69 -14.90
C GLY A 329 13.20 16.10 -16.01
N ALA A 330 12.81 16.34 -17.27
CA ALA A 330 13.59 15.93 -18.44
C ALA A 330 14.97 16.62 -18.52
N ASP A 331 15.15 17.74 -17.83
CA ASP A 331 16.41 18.47 -17.65
C ASP A 331 17.34 17.84 -16.58
N GLY A 332 16.86 16.80 -15.87
CA GLY A 332 17.58 16.14 -14.80
C GLY A 332 17.55 16.88 -13.45
N GLN A 333 16.81 17.97 -13.33
CA GLN A 333 16.63 18.66 -12.05
C GLN A 333 15.58 17.95 -11.20
N GLU A 334 15.85 17.81 -9.90
CA GLU A 334 14.92 17.20 -8.96
C GLU A 334 13.80 18.17 -8.60
N ASP A 335 12.56 17.69 -8.63
CA ASP A 335 11.45 18.36 -7.96
C ASP A 335 11.46 18.01 -6.47
N ILE A 336 12.17 18.84 -5.68
CA ILE A 336 12.32 18.65 -4.24
C ILE A 336 10.96 18.63 -3.52
N ALA A 337 9.94 19.31 -4.05
CA ALA A 337 8.60 19.30 -3.46
C ALA A 337 7.93 17.91 -3.53
N GLN A 338 8.39 17.05 -4.43
CA GLN A 338 7.95 15.65 -4.56
C GLN A 338 8.82 14.68 -3.75
N ARG A 339 9.90 15.14 -3.12
CA ARG A 339 10.78 14.25 -2.35
C ARG A 339 10.07 13.74 -1.10
N ARG A 340 10.06 12.42 -0.89
CA ARG A 340 9.48 11.79 0.29
C ARG A 340 10.44 10.79 0.91
N TYR A 341 10.54 10.81 2.23
CA TYR A 341 11.20 9.79 3.04
C TYR A 341 10.13 8.95 3.73
N GLN A 342 10.19 7.64 3.57
CA GLN A 342 9.21 6.69 4.11
C GLN A 342 9.90 5.68 5.02
N PHE A 343 9.47 5.62 6.28
CA PHE A 343 9.91 4.61 7.25
C PHE A 343 8.80 3.58 7.43
N GLN A 344 9.08 2.32 7.10
CA GLN A 344 8.10 1.23 7.13
C GLN A 344 8.10 0.54 8.50
N ILE A 345 7.18 0.95 9.36
CA ILE A 345 7.03 0.46 10.74
C ILE A 345 6.00 -0.67 10.75
N ASP A 346 6.47 -1.90 10.63
CA ASP A 346 5.62 -3.09 10.71
C ASP A 346 5.30 -3.43 12.18
N LEU A 347 4.05 -3.18 12.60
CA LEU A 347 3.55 -3.49 13.94
C LEU A 347 2.56 -4.66 13.95
N ARG A 348 2.45 -5.40 12.84
CA ARG A 348 1.63 -6.62 12.77
C ARG A 348 2.28 -7.70 13.63
N ASP A 349 1.48 -8.33 14.47
CA ASP A 349 1.92 -9.35 15.43
C ASP A 349 3.11 -8.92 16.33
N HIS A 350 3.40 -7.62 16.42
CA HIS A 350 4.55 -7.12 17.15
C HIS A 350 4.23 -7.11 18.66
N PRO A 351 5.01 -7.81 19.52
CA PRO A 351 4.67 -7.99 20.94
C PRO A 351 4.59 -6.68 21.73
N HIS A 352 5.28 -5.64 21.24
CA HIS A 352 5.28 -4.30 21.81
C HIS A 352 4.63 -3.25 20.89
N GLY A 353 3.74 -3.66 19.97
CA GLY A 353 3.15 -2.78 18.96
C GLY A 353 2.48 -1.53 19.55
N GLU A 354 1.66 -1.69 20.58
CA GLU A 354 0.97 -0.58 21.26
C GLU A 354 1.96 0.43 21.88
N GLN A 355 3.03 -0.06 22.50
CA GLN A 355 4.04 0.80 23.10
C GLN A 355 4.81 1.60 22.05
N ILE A 356 5.16 0.96 20.92
CA ILE A 356 5.87 1.62 19.82
C ILE A 356 4.95 2.66 19.17
N ALA A 357 3.70 2.30 18.87
CA ALA A 357 2.71 3.21 18.32
C ALA A 357 2.48 4.42 19.23
N GLY A 358 2.29 4.19 20.53
CA GLY A 358 2.12 5.25 21.52
C GLY A 358 3.31 6.21 21.59
N MET A 359 4.53 5.67 21.59
CA MET A 359 5.76 6.49 21.65
C MET A 359 5.94 7.37 20.40
N VAL A 360 5.70 6.82 19.21
CA VAL A 360 5.73 7.59 17.97
C VAL A 360 4.59 8.60 17.93
N ASN A 361 3.37 8.22 18.30
CA ASN A 361 2.22 9.12 18.36
C ASN A 361 2.45 10.29 19.33
N ALA A 362 3.10 10.05 20.47
CA ALA A 362 3.48 11.12 21.39
C ALA A 362 4.46 12.11 20.74
N ALA A 363 5.44 11.60 19.98
CA ALA A 363 6.37 12.44 19.24
C ALA A 363 5.69 13.24 18.11
N LEU A 364 4.72 12.64 17.42
CA LEU A 364 4.01 13.27 16.31
C LEU A 364 2.96 14.30 16.75
N THR A 365 2.32 14.08 17.89
CA THR A 365 1.18 14.91 18.33
C THR A 365 1.52 15.86 19.47
N GLY A 366 2.64 15.64 20.17
CA GLY A 366 2.96 16.32 21.42
C GLY A 366 2.17 15.80 22.63
N ASN A 367 1.26 14.84 22.45
CA ASN A 367 0.51 14.24 23.55
C ASN A 367 1.36 13.14 24.23
N ALA A 368 1.88 13.42 25.42
CA ALA A 368 2.74 12.50 26.16
C ALA A 368 2.10 11.13 26.47
N ALA A 369 0.77 11.03 26.49
CA ALA A 369 0.09 9.74 26.69
C ALA A 369 0.22 8.80 25.48
N GLY A 370 0.42 9.33 24.27
CA GLY A 370 0.56 8.54 23.03
C GLY A 370 -0.70 7.77 22.61
N ASP A 371 -1.78 7.86 23.38
CA ASP A 371 -3.05 7.16 23.20
C ASP A 371 -3.88 7.71 22.02
N ARG A 372 -3.48 8.87 21.48
CA ARG A 372 -4.08 9.51 20.32
C ARG A 372 -2.99 9.77 19.29
N GLY A 373 -3.18 9.24 18.08
CA GLY A 373 -2.32 9.53 16.95
C GLY A 373 -2.57 8.57 15.78
N PRO A 374 -1.92 8.81 14.65
CA PRO A 374 -2.22 8.12 13.40
C PRO A 374 -1.49 6.78 13.24
N LEU A 375 -0.52 6.44 14.11
CA LEU A 375 0.14 5.13 14.13
C LEU A 375 -0.70 4.13 14.95
N HIS A 376 -0.91 2.92 14.43
CA HIS A 376 -1.72 1.88 15.08
C HIS A 376 -0.96 0.56 15.21
N ALA A 377 -1.13 -0.13 16.34
CA ALA A 377 -0.63 -1.49 16.50
C ALA A 377 -1.42 -2.49 15.63
N GLY A 378 -0.84 -3.66 15.35
CA GLY A 378 -1.50 -4.72 14.59
C GLY A 378 -1.62 -4.45 13.09
N VAL A 379 -1.08 -3.33 12.59
CA VAL A 379 -1.03 -2.98 11.17
C VAL A 379 0.38 -2.52 10.78
N GLU A 380 0.67 -2.54 9.49
CA GLU A 380 1.83 -1.82 8.97
C GLU A 380 1.51 -0.32 8.93
N ASN A 381 2.48 0.48 9.37
CA ASN A 381 2.41 1.93 9.31
C ASN A 381 3.62 2.45 8.54
N THR A 382 3.39 3.41 7.66
CA THR A 382 4.45 4.11 6.95
C THR A 382 4.50 5.55 7.42
N LEU A 383 5.57 5.91 8.12
CA LEU A 383 5.84 7.30 8.51
C LEU A 383 6.47 8.02 7.32
N VAL A 384 5.82 9.10 6.85
CA VAL A 384 6.21 9.84 5.66
C VAL A 384 6.58 11.28 6.01
N LEU A 385 7.80 11.68 5.64
CA LEU A 385 8.31 13.04 5.78
C LEU A 385 8.66 13.61 4.39
N ASP A 386 8.31 14.87 4.14
CA ASP A 386 8.87 15.62 3.02
C ASP A 386 10.27 16.18 3.35
N GLU A 387 10.90 16.86 2.39
CA GLU A 387 12.24 17.42 2.58
C GLU A 387 12.29 18.48 3.70
N PRO A 388 11.39 19.48 3.76
CA PRO A 388 11.37 20.44 4.87
C PRO A 388 11.18 19.79 6.23
N GLN A 389 10.30 18.78 6.34
CA GLN A 389 10.04 18.05 7.58
C GLN A 389 11.27 17.25 8.04
N MET A 390 11.93 16.54 7.12
CA MET A 390 13.15 15.80 7.44
C MET A 390 14.30 16.75 7.83
N ARG A 391 14.42 17.89 7.15
CA ARG A 391 15.40 18.94 7.50
C ARG A 391 15.14 19.51 8.89
N ALA A 392 13.89 19.82 9.23
CA ALA A 392 13.53 20.29 10.57
C ALA A 392 13.87 19.24 11.64
N LEU A 393 13.63 17.95 11.37
CA LEU A 393 14.02 16.86 12.27
C LEU A 393 15.55 16.78 12.45
N MET A 394 16.31 16.96 11.37
CA MET A 394 17.76 17.02 11.38
C MET A 394 18.28 18.18 12.23
N GLU A 395 17.84 19.40 11.95
CA GLU A 395 18.24 20.62 12.66
C GLU A 395 17.91 20.54 14.15
N ARG A 396 16.74 19.97 14.49
CA ARG A 396 16.34 19.77 15.88
C ARG A 396 17.20 18.72 16.59
N THR A 397 17.57 17.65 15.90
CA THR A 397 18.51 16.65 16.42
C THR A 397 19.88 17.28 16.68
N GLN A 398 20.33 18.17 15.80
CA GLN A 398 21.58 18.92 15.97
C GLN A 398 21.54 19.86 17.17
N ALA A 399 20.45 20.62 17.34
CA ALA A 399 20.25 21.48 18.50
C ALA A 399 20.31 20.66 19.79
N MET A 400 19.59 19.53 19.84
CA MET A 400 19.59 18.62 20.99
C MET A 400 21.00 18.09 21.33
N VAL A 401 21.78 17.68 20.33
CA VAL A 401 23.15 17.18 20.53
C VAL A 401 24.09 18.29 21.00
N LYS A 402 23.95 19.48 20.43
CA LYS A 402 24.73 20.67 20.82
C LYS A 402 24.45 21.07 22.27
N ASP A 403 23.19 21.03 22.69
CA ASP A 403 22.77 21.45 24.02
C ASP A 403 23.04 20.38 25.10
N ASN A 404 23.23 19.12 24.70
CA ASN A 404 23.54 18.03 25.62
C ASN A 404 24.75 17.18 25.17
N PRO A 405 25.99 17.64 25.47
CA PRO A 405 27.23 16.95 25.07
C PRO A 405 27.42 15.56 25.68
N MET A 406 26.64 15.18 26.70
CA MET A 406 26.69 13.87 27.35
C MET A 406 25.86 12.81 26.63
N LEU A 407 25.13 13.18 25.56
CA LEU A 407 24.43 12.21 24.73
C LEU A 407 25.41 11.19 24.11
N GLY A 408 24.95 9.94 24.03
CA GLY A 408 25.76 8.82 23.54
C GLY A 408 26.30 9.04 22.11
N PRO A 409 27.34 8.29 21.71
CA PRO A 409 27.98 8.44 20.40
C PRO A 409 26.99 8.30 19.23
N ASP A 410 25.95 7.48 19.38
CA ASP A 410 24.92 7.26 18.36
C ASP A 410 24.10 8.51 18.02
N TRP A 411 24.06 9.52 18.89
CA TRP A 411 23.40 10.79 18.63
C TRP A 411 24.29 11.75 17.85
N ARG A 412 25.59 11.75 18.15
CA ARG A 412 26.59 12.49 17.35
C ARG A 412 26.67 11.95 15.93
N LEU A 413 26.58 10.63 15.75
CA LEU A 413 26.50 10.00 14.42
C LEU A 413 25.27 10.42 13.60
N LEU A 414 24.21 10.93 14.24
CA LEU A 414 23.06 11.50 13.56
C LEU A 414 23.26 12.99 13.27
N ALA A 415 23.74 13.75 14.26
CA ALA A 415 23.84 15.20 14.18
C ALA A 415 25.04 15.71 13.38
N GLU A 416 26.12 14.94 13.28
CA GLU A 416 27.39 15.35 12.70
C GLU A 416 27.70 14.60 11.39
N ASP A 417 28.50 15.22 10.53
CA ASP A 417 29.18 14.57 9.44
C ASP A 417 30.34 13.70 9.98
N GLY A 418 30.90 12.83 9.14
CA GLY A 418 32.03 11.98 9.52
C GLY A 418 33.32 12.74 9.89
N GLN A 419 33.29 14.08 9.88
CA GLN A 419 34.38 14.97 10.28
C GLN A 419 34.05 15.78 11.55
N GLY A 420 32.91 15.52 12.20
CA GLY A 420 32.49 16.19 13.44
C GLY A 420 31.86 17.58 13.25
N ARG A 421 31.43 17.93 12.03
CA ARG A 421 30.69 19.19 11.75
C ARG A 421 29.19 18.88 11.67
N PRO A 422 28.28 19.85 11.88
CA PRO A 422 26.84 19.58 11.74
C PRO A 422 26.46 19.03 10.36
N GLN A 423 25.70 17.95 10.32
CA GLN A 423 25.22 17.30 9.09
C GLN A 423 24.43 18.30 8.23
N GLN A 424 24.77 18.42 6.95
CA GLN A 424 24.06 19.32 6.02
C GLN A 424 23.22 18.55 5.00
N ASP A 425 23.56 17.28 4.78
CA ASP A 425 22.89 16.39 3.84
C ASP A 425 21.73 15.65 4.54
N VAL A 426 20.51 15.98 4.11
CA VAL A 426 19.27 15.40 4.62
C VAL A 426 19.19 13.89 4.30
N ASP A 427 19.75 13.45 3.18
CA ASP A 427 19.77 12.02 2.82
C ASP A 427 20.73 11.25 3.72
N ALA A 428 21.90 11.84 4.01
CA ALA A 428 22.85 11.28 4.95
C ALA A 428 22.25 11.20 6.37
N PHE A 429 21.50 12.22 6.80
CA PHE A 429 20.75 12.19 8.06
C PHE A 429 19.69 11.07 8.07
N ALA A 430 18.87 10.97 7.03
CA ALA A 430 17.83 9.94 6.94
C ALA A 430 18.42 8.51 6.96
N ALA A 431 19.51 8.29 6.23
CA ALA A 431 20.22 7.01 6.23
C ALA A 431 20.88 6.72 7.59
N ALA A 432 21.41 7.74 8.27
CA ALA A 432 21.96 7.60 9.62
C ALA A 432 20.85 7.29 10.64
N LEU A 433 19.67 7.91 10.52
CA LEU A 433 18.49 7.60 11.34
C LEU A 433 18.00 6.17 11.09
N ALA A 434 18.07 5.68 9.85
CA ALA A 434 17.77 4.29 9.50
C ALA A 434 18.78 3.29 10.08
N ARG A 435 20.06 3.66 10.13
CA ARG A 435 21.14 2.79 10.62
C ARG A 435 21.21 2.70 12.14
N ASN A 436 20.96 3.80 12.82
CA ASN A 436 21.15 3.91 14.26
C ASN A 436 19.77 3.77 14.94
N GLN A 437 19.19 2.58 15.01
CA GLN A 437 17.92 2.35 15.73
C GLN A 437 18.01 1.22 16.76
N GLY A 438 19.19 0.65 17.00
CA GLY A 438 19.33 -0.46 17.95
C GLY A 438 18.58 -1.72 17.52
N HIS A 439 18.44 -1.96 16.22
CA HIS A 439 17.85 -3.17 15.62
C HIS A 439 16.37 -3.39 15.92
N SER A 440 15.58 -2.30 16.07
CA SER A 440 14.14 -2.42 16.28
C SER A 440 13.35 -1.15 15.93
N ALA A 441 12.06 -1.33 15.63
CA ALA A 441 11.07 -0.25 15.52
C ALA A 441 10.93 0.56 16.83
N TYR A 442 11.19 -0.07 17.97
CA TYR A 442 11.25 0.61 19.25
C TYR A 442 12.30 1.72 19.27
N GLY A 443 13.51 1.46 18.78
CA GLY A 443 14.57 2.47 18.79
C GLY A 443 14.33 3.63 17.83
N LEU A 444 13.60 3.44 16.72
CA LEU A 444 13.11 4.57 15.93
C LEU A 444 12.17 5.44 16.75
N GLY A 445 11.15 4.83 17.38
CA GLY A 445 10.19 5.57 18.21
C GLY A 445 10.86 6.28 19.39
N GLU A 446 11.82 5.64 20.05
CA GLU A 446 12.59 6.25 21.14
C GLU A 446 13.32 7.51 20.65
N ARG A 447 13.91 7.45 19.45
CA ARG A 447 14.64 8.60 18.91
C ARG A 447 13.72 9.76 18.57
N LEU A 448 12.61 9.48 17.89
CA LEU A 448 11.61 10.50 17.58
C LEU A 448 11.07 11.13 18.88
N PHE A 449 10.77 10.32 19.90
CA PHE A 449 10.31 10.81 21.20
C PHE A 449 11.36 11.66 21.93
N ARG A 450 12.63 11.25 21.92
CA ARG A 450 13.72 12.03 22.53
C ARG A 450 13.94 13.36 21.80
N VAL A 451 13.90 13.37 20.47
CA VAL A 451 13.98 14.62 19.70
C VAL A 451 12.75 15.50 19.99
N ALA A 452 11.56 14.92 20.10
CA ALA A 452 10.35 15.63 20.47
C ALA A 452 10.39 16.24 21.88
N SER A 453 11.16 15.66 22.81
CA SER A 453 11.33 16.16 24.18
C SER A 453 12.57 17.05 24.40
N ALA A 454 13.31 17.39 23.34
CA ALA A 454 14.60 18.08 23.45
C ALA A 454 14.55 19.47 24.13
N GLU A 455 13.45 20.23 23.98
CA GLU A 455 13.35 21.63 24.45
C GLU A 455 12.72 21.79 25.84
N GLY A 456 12.49 20.70 26.59
CA GLY A 456 12.03 20.77 27.98
C GLY A 456 10.98 19.72 28.35
N ARG A 457 10.08 20.06 29.28
CA ARG A 457 9.05 19.13 29.76
C ARG A 457 7.89 18.92 28.77
N GLU A 458 7.68 19.87 27.86
CA GLU A 458 6.63 19.76 26.84
C GLU A 458 7.20 19.16 25.55
N LEU A 459 6.47 18.20 24.99
CA LEU A 459 6.82 17.59 23.71
C LEU A 459 6.48 18.58 22.59
N GLN A 460 7.46 18.93 21.77
CA GLN A 460 7.15 19.61 20.52
C GLN A 460 6.89 18.58 19.42
N PRO A 461 5.74 18.66 18.73
CA PRO A 461 5.36 17.74 17.67
C PRO A 461 6.41 17.67 16.54
N ILE A 462 6.65 16.46 16.04
CA ILE A 462 7.38 16.24 14.79
C ILE A 462 6.35 16.21 13.66
N ALA A 463 6.47 17.15 12.72
CA ALA A 463 5.63 17.18 11.53
C ALA A 463 5.98 16.01 10.62
N ALA A 464 5.05 15.05 10.51
CA ALA A 464 5.10 13.96 9.57
C ALA A 464 3.68 13.45 9.33
N SER A 465 3.47 12.75 8.23
CA SER A 465 2.21 12.04 7.96
C SER A 465 2.40 10.54 8.18
N VAL A 466 1.31 9.83 8.46
CA VAL A 466 1.31 8.37 8.53
C VAL A 466 0.33 7.83 7.51
N GLN A 467 0.78 6.83 6.76
CA GLN A 467 -0.06 6.02 5.90
C GLN A 467 -0.20 4.64 6.55
N SER A 468 -1.43 4.16 6.72
CA SER A 468 -1.69 2.80 7.20
C SER A 468 -2.98 2.27 6.58
N GLN A 469 -3.10 0.95 6.47
CA GLN A 469 -4.31 0.31 5.96
C GLN A 469 -5.52 0.64 6.84
N ALA A 470 -5.31 0.74 8.17
CA ALA A 470 -6.33 1.22 9.10
C ALA A 470 -6.87 2.61 8.75
N LEU A 471 -6.02 3.54 8.30
CA LEU A 471 -6.45 4.88 7.85
C LEU A 471 -7.15 4.88 6.49
N GLN A 472 -6.87 3.89 5.64
CA GLN A 472 -7.51 3.70 4.33
C GLN A 472 -8.88 3.01 4.45
N ASP A 473 -9.03 2.14 5.44
CA ASP A 473 -10.27 1.44 5.78
C ASP A 473 -11.22 2.29 6.66
N LEU A 474 -10.72 3.41 7.21
CA LEU A 474 -11.62 4.42 7.77
C LEU A 474 -12.54 4.90 6.64
N PRO A 475 -13.87 4.98 6.87
CA PRO A 475 -14.77 5.55 5.90
C PRO A 475 -14.21 6.92 5.49
N PRO A 476 -14.18 7.24 4.18
CA PRO A 476 -13.64 8.51 3.72
C PRO A 476 -14.27 9.62 4.57
N PRO A 477 -13.49 10.60 5.06
CA PRO A 477 -14.05 11.66 5.87
C PRO A 477 -15.24 12.22 5.11
N SER A 478 -16.42 12.19 5.73
CA SER A 478 -17.63 12.73 5.13
C SER A 478 -17.26 14.10 4.55
N PRO A 479 -17.62 14.41 3.29
CA PRO A 479 -17.30 15.69 2.71
C PRO A 479 -17.73 16.75 3.72
N LEU A 480 -16.81 17.65 4.11
CA LEU A 480 -17.10 18.70 5.09
C LEU A 480 -18.32 19.45 4.57
N LEU A 481 -19.49 19.13 5.14
CA LEU A 481 -20.74 19.73 4.74
C LEU A 481 -20.62 21.23 5.04
N PRO A 482 -20.98 22.13 4.11
CA PRO A 482 -20.96 23.56 4.40
C PRO A 482 -21.73 23.86 5.70
N GLN A 483 -21.31 24.86 6.50
CA GLN A 483 -22.01 25.22 7.75
C GLN A 483 -23.50 25.56 7.56
N HIS A 484 -23.90 25.88 6.33
CA HIS A 484 -25.28 26.20 5.98
C HIS A 484 -26.11 24.95 5.59
N ASP A 485 -25.48 23.77 5.48
CA ASP A 485 -26.19 22.50 5.31
C ASP A 485 -26.69 22.05 6.70
N PRO A 486 -28.00 21.79 6.89
CA PRO A 486 -28.57 21.43 8.18
C PRO A 486 -28.03 20.11 8.76
N ARG A 487 -27.38 19.27 7.95
CA ARG A 487 -26.71 18.04 8.41
C ARG A 487 -25.36 18.32 9.08
N ASN A 488 -24.83 19.53 8.96
CA ASN A 488 -23.66 19.98 9.73
C ASN A 488 -24.09 20.39 11.15
N GLU A 489 -23.39 19.90 12.18
CA GLU A 489 -23.66 20.20 13.59
C GLU A 489 -23.60 21.70 13.94
N ALA A 490 -22.77 22.46 13.22
CA ALA A 490 -22.64 23.91 13.40
C ALA A 490 -23.75 24.71 12.69
N SER A 491 -24.67 24.05 11.97
CA SER A 491 -25.79 24.73 11.31
C SER A 491 -26.82 25.20 12.33
N PRO A 492 -27.33 26.45 12.23
CA PRO A 492 -28.44 26.90 13.07
C PRO A 492 -29.70 26.05 12.93
N ARG A 493 -29.86 25.36 11.78
CA ARG A 493 -30.99 24.48 11.48
C ARG A 493 -30.76 23.02 11.88
N HIS A 494 -29.60 22.70 12.47
CA HIS A 494 -29.25 21.32 12.83
C HIS A 494 -30.23 20.69 13.84
N GLY A 495 -30.68 21.48 14.82
CA GLY A 495 -31.66 21.00 15.81
C GLY A 495 -33.00 20.60 15.18
N LEU A 496 -33.53 21.42 14.27
CA LEU A 496 -34.80 21.13 13.58
C LEU A 496 -34.66 19.97 12.58
N TRP A 497 -33.47 19.81 11.98
CA TRP A 497 -33.14 18.66 11.15
C TRP A 497 -33.16 17.33 11.90
N LEU A 498 -32.52 17.28 13.07
CA LEU A 498 -32.54 16.07 13.91
C LEU A 498 -33.97 15.69 14.30
N GLN A 499 -34.83 16.69 14.55
CA GLN A 499 -36.24 16.47 14.87
C GLN A 499 -37.04 15.93 13.69
N THR A 500 -36.88 16.48 12.47
CA THR A 500 -37.58 15.94 11.30
C THR A 500 -37.08 14.56 10.90
N GLN A 501 -35.78 14.29 11.03
CA GLN A 501 -35.24 12.94 10.83
C GLN A 501 -35.76 11.95 11.86
N GLY A 502 -35.73 12.29 13.16
CA GLY A 502 -36.27 11.45 14.21
C GLY A 502 -37.75 11.14 14.03
N ALA A 503 -38.52 12.13 13.60
CA ALA A 503 -39.94 12.00 13.30
C ALA A 503 -40.21 11.05 12.11
N VAL A 504 -39.46 11.17 11.01
CA VAL A 504 -39.58 10.28 9.84
C VAL A 504 -39.12 8.87 10.16
N ASN A 505 -38.04 8.71 10.93
CA ASN A 505 -37.57 7.39 11.37
C ASN A 505 -38.62 6.66 12.22
N SER A 506 -39.31 7.40 13.10
CA SER A 506 -40.40 6.86 13.91
C SER A 506 -41.60 6.44 13.05
N LEU A 507 -41.90 7.21 12.00
CA LEU A 507 -42.92 6.89 11.00
C LEU A 507 -42.56 5.62 10.22
N ASP A 508 -41.31 5.47 9.75
CA ASP A 508 -40.85 4.28 9.04
C ASP A 508 -40.92 3.03 9.92
N GLN A 509 -40.50 3.14 11.18
CA GLN A 509 -40.61 2.04 12.15
C GLN A 509 -42.07 1.63 12.39
N ALA A 510 -42.99 2.59 12.50
CA ALA A 510 -44.43 2.31 12.62
C ALA A 510 -45.00 1.58 11.39
N MET A 511 -44.39 1.78 10.21
CA MET A 511 -44.72 1.07 8.97
C MET A 511 -43.92 -0.22 8.75
N GLY A 512 -43.07 -0.63 9.71
CA GLY A 512 -42.22 -1.81 9.58
C GLY A 512 -41.07 -1.67 8.57
N ARG A 513 -40.67 -0.44 8.24
CA ARG A 513 -39.55 -0.12 7.36
C ARG A 513 -38.32 0.32 8.14
N GLN A 514 -37.14 0.04 7.60
CA GLN A 514 -35.88 0.61 8.10
C GLN A 514 -35.63 1.96 7.40
N PRO A 515 -35.11 2.98 8.11
CA PRO A 515 -34.74 4.25 7.49
C PRO A 515 -33.72 4.05 6.35
N ASP A 516 -33.97 4.68 5.22
CA ASP A 516 -33.16 4.60 4.01
C ASP A 516 -32.95 5.99 3.37
N GLN A 517 -32.39 6.04 2.15
CA GLN A 517 -32.16 7.31 1.45
C GLN A 517 -33.46 8.05 1.11
N ALA A 518 -34.60 7.36 0.98
CA ALA A 518 -35.89 8.00 0.77
C ALA A 518 -36.39 8.65 2.08
N SER A 519 -36.12 8.03 3.23
CA SER A 519 -36.37 8.59 4.56
C SER A 519 -35.58 9.88 4.78
N GLU A 520 -34.29 9.91 4.38
CA GLU A 520 -33.46 11.12 4.48
C GLU A 520 -34.05 12.28 3.65
N ARG A 521 -34.43 12.01 2.39
CA ARG A 521 -35.03 13.00 1.49
C ARG A 521 -36.39 13.49 2.00
N LEU A 522 -37.22 12.59 2.52
CA LEU A 522 -38.50 12.95 3.13
C LEU A 522 -38.32 13.85 4.36
N GLY A 523 -37.36 13.56 5.23
CA GLY A 523 -37.06 14.42 6.38
C GLY A 523 -36.48 15.78 5.99
N MET A 524 -35.74 15.88 4.88
CA MET A 524 -35.29 17.16 4.30
C MET A 524 -36.47 17.98 3.75
N ALA A 525 -37.40 17.35 3.03
CA ALA A 525 -38.59 18.00 2.51
C ALA A 525 -39.51 18.51 3.64
N LEU A 526 -39.64 17.73 4.73
CA LEU A 526 -40.38 18.15 5.91
C LEU A 526 -39.68 19.29 6.68
N LEU A 527 -38.34 19.30 6.70
CA LEU A 527 -37.57 20.42 7.24
C LEU A 527 -37.80 21.71 6.44
N VAL A 528 -37.77 21.63 5.11
CA VAL A 528 -38.13 22.74 4.21
C VAL A 528 -39.54 23.24 4.53
N ALA A 529 -40.52 22.35 4.56
CA ALA A 529 -41.91 22.71 4.81
C ALA A 529 -42.12 23.34 6.20
N ALA A 530 -41.49 22.80 7.24
CA ALA A 530 -41.53 23.32 8.60
C ALA A 530 -40.87 24.70 8.70
N THR A 531 -39.74 24.89 8.02
CA THR A 531 -39.02 26.18 7.97
C THR A 531 -39.85 27.25 7.25
N HIS A 532 -40.48 26.92 6.12
CA HIS A 532 -41.40 27.84 5.43
C HIS A 532 -42.62 28.22 6.28
N LYS A 533 -43.10 27.29 7.09
CA LYS A 533 -44.21 27.53 8.00
C LYS A 533 -43.81 28.32 9.25
N GLY A 534 -42.51 28.45 9.52
CA GLY A 534 -41.98 29.11 10.71
C GLY A 534 -42.20 28.29 11.98
N MET A 535 -42.10 26.97 11.87
CA MET A 535 -42.15 26.05 13.01
C MET A 535 -40.80 26.05 13.74
N ASP A 536 -40.85 26.09 15.08
CA ASP A 536 -39.66 26.12 15.93
C ASP A 536 -39.24 24.71 16.40
N ARG A 537 -40.14 23.73 16.28
CA ARG A 537 -39.83 22.31 16.51
C ARG A 537 -40.72 21.39 15.67
N VAL A 538 -40.33 20.12 15.53
CA VAL A 538 -41.16 19.05 14.94
C VAL A 538 -41.23 17.89 15.91
N ASP A 539 -42.43 17.55 16.34
CA ASP A 539 -42.68 16.50 17.33
C ASP A 539 -43.01 15.15 16.65
N GLN A 540 -43.71 15.17 15.51
CA GLN A 540 -44.13 13.97 14.79
C GLN A 540 -44.16 14.15 13.26
N ALA A 541 -44.01 13.03 12.54
CA ALA A 541 -44.26 12.94 11.10
C ALA A 541 -45.39 11.94 10.85
N VAL A 542 -46.39 12.33 10.06
CA VAL A 542 -47.54 11.48 9.72
C VAL A 542 -47.83 11.51 8.23
N LEU A 543 -48.35 10.42 7.68
CA LEU A 543 -48.83 10.36 6.30
C LEU A 543 -50.33 10.64 6.23
N SER A 544 -50.81 11.16 5.10
CA SER A 544 -52.24 11.13 4.78
C SER A 544 -52.72 9.68 4.59
N ASP A 545 -54.03 9.46 4.73
CA ASP A 545 -54.64 8.13 4.59
C ASP A 545 -54.35 7.48 3.22
N ASP A 546 -54.16 8.28 2.18
CA ASP A 546 -53.79 7.85 0.82
C ASP A 546 -52.27 7.84 0.55
N GLY A 547 -51.44 8.18 1.55
CA GLY A 547 -49.98 8.24 1.47
C GLY A 547 -49.41 9.37 0.61
N ARG A 548 -50.28 10.19 -0.01
CA ARG A 548 -49.90 11.24 -0.95
C ARG A 548 -49.13 12.39 -0.31
N TYR A 549 -49.42 12.70 0.95
CA TYR A 549 -48.78 13.78 1.68
C TYR A 549 -48.14 13.28 2.96
N ALA A 550 -46.97 13.84 3.27
CA ALA A 550 -46.34 13.73 4.57
C ALA A 550 -46.49 15.06 5.30
N PHE A 551 -46.69 14.98 6.62
CA PHE A 551 -46.92 16.13 7.47
C PHE A 551 -45.93 16.16 8.62
N ALA A 552 -45.25 17.28 8.82
CA ALA A 552 -44.54 17.58 10.05
C ALA A 552 -45.50 18.26 11.02
N VAL A 553 -45.59 17.74 12.24
CA VAL A 553 -46.54 18.19 13.28
C VAL A 553 -45.77 18.70 14.48
N GLN A 554 -46.13 19.89 14.95
CA GLN A 554 -45.74 20.47 16.23
C GLN A 554 -46.98 20.52 17.13
N GLY A 555 -46.85 20.03 18.36
CA GLY A 555 -47.91 19.94 19.37
C GLY A 555 -48.75 18.66 19.29
N GLU A 556 -49.61 18.46 20.30
CA GLU A 556 -50.48 17.29 20.37
C GLU A 556 -51.65 17.35 19.38
N ALA A 557 -52.19 16.19 19.01
CA ALA A 557 -53.22 16.05 17.97
C ALA A 557 -54.49 16.91 18.21
N HIS A 558 -54.77 17.30 19.46
CA HIS A 558 -55.94 18.09 19.89
C HIS A 558 -55.61 19.43 20.54
N ALA A 559 -54.34 19.88 20.51
CA ALA A 559 -53.95 21.14 21.11
C ALA A 559 -54.32 22.35 20.23
N ALA A 560 -54.69 23.48 20.85
CA ALA A 560 -55.12 24.68 20.15
C ALA A 560 -53.97 25.38 19.38
N ASP A 561 -52.73 25.09 19.74
CA ASP A 561 -51.49 25.60 19.17
C ASP A 561 -50.84 24.64 18.15
N ARG A 562 -51.53 23.58 17.74
CA ARG A 562 -51.04 22.59 16.78
C ARG A 562 -50.66 23.23 15.44
N GLN A 563 -49.43 23.01 14.99
CA GLN A 563 -48.95 23.44 13.67
C GLN A 563 -48.60 22.25 12.79
N ILE A 564 -49.10 22.27 11.53
CA ILE A 564 -48.84 21.21 10.54
C ILE A 564 -48.20 21.76 9.26
N ALA A 565 -46.97 21.38 8.94
CA ALA A 565 -46.38 21.63 7.62
C ALA A 565 -46.56 20.40 6.71
N ARG A 566 -46.70 20.61 5.40
CA ARG A 566 -47.04 19.55 4.43
C ARG A 566 -46.00 19.47 3.33
N ALA A 567 -45.59 18.25 2.96
CA ALA A 567 -44.84 17.94 1.76
C ALA A 567 -45.58 16.87 0.93
N ASP A 568 -45.45 16.91 -0.40
CA ASP A 568 -45.88 15.82 -1.27
C ASP A 568 -44.89 14.66 -1.15
N THR A 569 -45.36 13.48 -0.75
CA THR A 569 -44.49 12.35 -0.42
C THR A 569 -43.69 11.86 -1.62
N ALA A 570 -44.33 11.77 -2.79
CA ALA A 570 -43.70 11.26 -4.01
C ALA A 570 -42.63 12.25 -4.54
N GLN A 571 -42.93 13.55 -4.49
CA GLN A 571 -41.97 14.57 -4.85
C GLN A 571 -40.81 14.62 -3.83
N ALA A 572 -41.10 14.52 -2.54
CA ALA A 572 -40.09 14.57 -1.48
C ALA A 572 -39.05 13.45 -1.61
N VAL A 573 -39.47 12.20 -1.84
CA VAL A 573 -38.52 11.08 -1.98
C VAL A 573 -37.76 11.08 -3.32
N ALA A 574 -38.33 11.70 -4.35
CA ALA A 574 -37.70 11.84 -5.65
C ALA A 574 -36.69 12.99 -5.74
N THR A 575 -36.82 14.00 -4.87
CA THR A 575 -35.97 15.20 -4.88
C THR A 575 -34.64 14.91 -4.18
N PRO A 576 -33.48 15.14 -4.83
CA PRO A 576 -32.18 14.98 -4.19
C PRO A 576 -32.01 15.92 -2.98
N VAL A 577 -31.33 15.45 -1.93
CA VAL A 577 -31.07 16.23 -0.71
C VAL A 577 -30.41 17.58 -1.01
N ALA A 578 -29.50 17.63 -1.98
CA ALA A 578 -28.81 18.86 -2.38
C ALA A 578 -29.76 19.97 -2.85
N ASP A 579 -30.89 19.61 -3.47
CA ASP A 579 -31.88 20.58 -3.94
C ASP A 579 -32.73 21.13 -2.79
N HIS A 580 -33.08 20.29 -1.80
CA HIS A 580 -33.71 20.76 -0.56
C HIS A 580 -32.79 21.65 0.28
N VAL A 581 -31.48 21.37 0.31
CA VAL A 581 -30.49 22.26 0.95
C VAL A 581 -30.46 23.62 0.24
N ARG A 582 -30.50 23.65 -1.09
CA ARG A 582 -30.55 24.90 -1.86
C ARG A 582 -31.84 25.67 -1.63
N GLU A 583 -32.97 24.98 -1.43
CA GLU A 583 -34.25 25.59 -1.09
C GLU A 583 -34.25 26.21 0.31
N LEU A 584 -33.69 25.51 1.32
CA LEU A 584 -33.53 26.04 2.68
C LEU A 584 -32.68 27.32 2.74
N GLN A 585 -31.69 27.44 1.86
CA GLN A 585 -30.85 28.64 1.76
C GLN A 585 -31.63 29.86 1.25
N GLN A 586 -32.77 29.68 0.58
CA GLN A 586 -33.60 30.77 0.08
C GLN A 586 -34.60 31.27 1.13
N VAL A 587 -34.77 30.56 2.26
CA VAL A 587 -35.63 30.99 3.36
C VAL A 587 -34.79 31.78 4.38
N PRO A 588 -35.05 33.09 4.57
CA PRO A 588 -34.31 33.89 5.56
C PRO A 588 -34.49 33.32 6.96
N GLU A 589 -33.40 33.13 7.70
CA GLU A 589 -33.47 32.83 9.13
C GLU A 589 -34.11 34.01 9.86
N ARG A 590 -35.15 33.75 10.67
CA ARG A 590 -35.62 34.74 11.63
C ARG A 590 -34.54 34.86 12.70
N ALA A 591 -33.72 35.90 12.61
CA ALA A 591 -32.78 36.25 13.65
C ALA A 591 -33.55 36.42 14.97
N ALA A 592 -33.14 35.69 16.00
CA ALA A 592 -33.64 35.89 17.35
C ALA A 592 -33.35 37.35 17.77
N PRO A 593 -34.33 38.11 18.27
CA PRO A 593 -34.14 39.51 18.69
C PRO A 593 -33.35 39.66 20.01
N GLU A 594 -32.50 38.69 20.37
CA GLU A 594 -31.71 38.74 21.61
C GLU A 594 -30.50 39.68 21.51
N ALA A 595 -29.94 39.86 20.30
CA ALA A 595 -28.79 40.76 20.10
C ALA A 595 -29.17 42.26 20.17
N GLN A 596 -30.38 42.64 19.74
CA GLN A 596 -30.83 44.04 19.78
C GLN A 596 -31.31 44.47 21.17
N VAL A 597 -31.90 43.56 21.95
CA VAL A 597 -32.31 43.83 23.34
C VAL A 597 -31.09 43.87 24.28
N ALA A 598 -30.06 43.07 24.03
CA ALA A 598 -28.79 43.15 24.76
C ALA A 598 -28.06 44.49 24.53
N GLN A 599 -27.98 44.95 23.27
CA GLN A 599 -27.38 46.25 22.95
C GLN A 599 -28.17 47.45 23.48
N GLN A 600 -29.51 47.39 23.50
CA GLN A 600 -30.32 48.45 24.12
C GLN A 600 -30.15 48.50 25.65
N ARG A 601 -30.05 47.34 26.33
CA ARG A 601 -29.78 47.31 27.78
C ARG A 601 -28.39 47.78 28.14
N GLU A 602 -27.38 47.49 27.32
CA GLU A 602 -26.02 48.03 27.51
C GLU A 602 -25.98 49.54 27.27
N GLN A 603 -26.69 50.08 26.28
CA GLN A 603 -26.75 51.52 26.04
C GLN A 603 -27.51 52.26 27.17
N GLU A 604 -28.59 51.70 27.70
CA GLU A 604 -29.29 52.28 28.86
C GLU A 604 -28.46 52.22 30.15
N GLN A 605 -27.67 51.15 30.35
CA GLN A 605 -26.75 51.06 31.49
C GLN A 605 -25.59 52.06 31.38
N VAL A 606 -25.02 52.25 30.20
CA VAL A 606 -23.94 53.23 29.97
C VAL A 606 -24.47 54.66 30.15
N GLN A 607 -25.68 54.97 29.67
CA GLN A 607 -26.28 56.29 29.82
C GLN A 607 -26.64 56.62 31.28
N GLN A 608 -27.10 55.64 32.07
CA GLN A 608 -27.33 55.84 33.52
C GLN A 608 -26.01 56.03 34.29
N GLN A 609 -24.93 55.36 33.88
CA GLN A 609 -23.61 55.50 34.51
C GLN A 609 -22.95 56.85 34.20
N GLU A 610 -23.15 57.39 32.98
CA GLU A 610 -22.69 58.74 32.61
C GLU A 610 -23.50 59.84 33.31
N THR A 611 -24.81 59.65 33.47
CA THR A 611 -25.67 60.60 34.19
C THR A 611 -25.37 60.63 35.69
N ALA A 612 -25.00 59.48 36.29
CA ALA A 612 -24.56 59.42 37.68
C ALA A 612 -23.17 60.05 37.89
N ARG A 613 -22.29 60.04 36.86
CA ARG A 613 -20.98 60.70 36.91
C ARG A 613 -21.04 62.21 36.71
N SER A 614 -22.02 62.73 35.99
CA SER A 614 -22.18 64.18 35.76
C SER A 614 -22.81 64.93 36.93
N LEU A 615 -23.51 64.24 37.84
CA LEU A 615 -24.09 64.79 39.07
C LEU A 615 -23.14 64.78 40.28
N ALA A 616 -21.96 64.18 40.15
CA ALA A 616 -20.96 64.05 41.22
C ALA A 616 -19.73 64.98 41.04
N ARG A 617 -19.84 66.03 40.21
CA ARG A 617 -18.77 67.00 39.96
C ARG A 617 -19.16 68.42 40.30
#